data_AF-A0A838Q8P4-F1
#
_entry.id   AF-A0A838Q8P4-F1
#
_cell.length_a   1.000
_cell.length_b   1.000
_cell.length_c   1.000
_cell.angle_alpha   90.00
_cell.angle_beta   90.00
_cell.angle_gamma   90.00
#
_symmetry.space_group_name_H-M   'P 1'
#
loop_
_entity.id
_entity.type
_entity.pdbx_description
1 polymer ?
#
loop_
_entity_poly.entity_id
_entity_poly.type
_entity_poly.pdbx_seq_one_letter_code
_entity_poly.pdbx_strand_id
1 'polypeptide(L)'
;MNRIKLHVRKGDQVEVIAGNHRGSTGKVLEVLARKQRVLIEGVRLIKRHLKKSQDNPQGKIAEREGPIHISNVKVLERKERDGKGKSPKAKAAKPKAEKAKKAPAKRKPAKEEA
;
A
#
# COMPACT_ATOMS: atom_id res chain seq x y z
N MET A 1 -23.84 -12.15 -18.92
CA MET A 1 -23.11 -11.78 -17.68
C MET A 1 -22.41 -10.44 -17.89
N ASN A 2 -22.72 -9.42 -17.08
CA ASN A 2 -22.15 -8.08 -17.25
C ASN A 2 -20.72 -8.05 -16.69
N ARG A 3 -19.72 -7.89 -17.57
CA ARG A 3 -18.30 -7.81 -17.18
C ARG A 3 -17.97 -6.38 -16.75
N ILE A 4 -17.72 -6.18 -15.45
CA ILE A 4 -17.26 -4.89 -14.93
C ILE A 4 -15.89 -4.58 -15.55
N LYS A 5 -15.81 -3.48 -16.31
CA LYS A 5 -14.55 -2.99 -16.90
C LYS A 5 -13.75 -2.27 -15.82
N LEU A 6 -12.57 -2.78 -15.51
CA LEU A 6 -11.63 -2.18 -14.56
C LEU A 6 -10.35 -1.79 -15.29
N HIS A 7 -9.73 -0.68 -14.87
CA HIS A 7 -8.47 -0.20 -15.45
C HIS A 7 -7.22 -0.81 -14.80
N VAL A 8 -7.40 -1.65 -13.76
CA VAL A 8 -6.32 -2.32 -12.99
C VAL A 8 -6.55 -3.83 -13.00
N ARG A 9 -5.46 -4.58 -13.06
CA ARG A 9 -5.41 -6.04 -12.98
C ARG A 9 -4.51 -6.48 -11.82
N LYS A 10 -4.64 -7.74 -11.42
CA LYS A 10 -3.75 -8.35 -10.42
C LYS A 10 -2.32 -8.39 -10.98
N GLY A 11 -1.35 -7.96 -10.18
CA GLY A 11 0.06 -7.88 -10.57
C GLY A 11 0.50 -6.58 -11.22
N ASP A 12 -0.42 -5.64 -11.48
CA ASP A 12 -0.06 -4.32 -11.99
C ASP A 12 0.69 -3.51 -10.92
N GLN A 13 1.66 -2.70 -11.36
CA GLN A 13 2.33 -1.75 -10.49
C GLN A 13 1.61 -0.41 -10.53
N VAL A 14 1.22 0.07 -9.36
CA VAL A 14 0.33 1.21 -9.22
C VAL A 14 0.82 2.22 -8.20
N GLU A 15 0.41 3.46 -8.37
CA GLU A 15 0.60 4.58 -7.44
C GLU A 15 -0.75 5.08 -6.94
N VAL A 16 -0.83 5.43 -5.65
CA VAL A 16 -2.02 6.06 -5.08
C VAL A 16 -2.01 7.56 -5.34
N ILE A 17 -3.04 8.05 -6.02
CA ILE A 17 -3.18 9.46 -6.43
C ILE A 17 -3.77 10.31 -5.30
N ALA A 18 -4.69 9.74 -4.52
CA ALA A 18 -5.53 10.47 -3.57
C ALA A 18 -5.77 9.70 -2.27
N GLY A 19 -6.01 10.46 -1.19
CA GLY A 19 -6.23 9.94 0.16
C GLY A 19 -4.98 9.96 1.04
N ASN A 20 -5.07 9.31 2.20
CA ASN A 20 -4.02 9.36 3.25
C ASN A 20 -2.68 8.73 2.82
N HIS A 21 -2.70 7.87 1.81
CA HIS A 21 -1.52 7.16 1.30
C HIS A 21 -1.09 7.67 -0.08
N ARG A 22 -1.34 8.94 -0.38
CA ARG A 22 -0.95 9.56 -1.65
C ARG A 22 0.57 9.47 -1.88
N GLY A 23 0.97 9.10 -3.09
CA GLY A 23 2.38 8.95 -3.49
C GLY A 23 2.99 7.60 -3.12
N SER A 24 2.28 6.74 -2.38
CA SER A 24 2.72 5.37 -2.16
C SER A 24 2.56 4.56 -3.45
N THR A 25 3.59 3.79 -3.77
CA THR A 25 3.61 2.84 -4.88
C THR A 25 3.59 1.41 -4.36
N GLY A 26 3.00 0.49 -5.12
CA GLY A 26 2.94 -0.92 -4.74
C GLY A 26 2.38 -1.79 -5.84
N LYS A 27 2.43 -3.12 -5.64
CA LYS A 27 1.83 -4.10 -6.52
C LYS A 27 0.40 -4.42 -6.10
N VAL A 28 -0.47 -4.65 -7.07
CA VAL A 28 -1.85 -5.08 -6.81
C VAL A 28 -1.87 -6.58 -6.48
N LEU A 29 -2.22 -6.91 -5.23
CA LEU A 29 -2.37 -8.29 -4.74
C LEU A 29 -3.67 -8.92 -5.22
N GLU A 30 -4.77 -8.16 -5.13
CA GLU A 30 -6.10 -8.64 -5.48
C GLU A 30 -7.00 -7.48 -5.92
N VAL A 31 -7.91 -7.78 -6.86
CA VAL A 31 -8.92 -6.84 -7.36
C VAL A 31 -10.31 -7.36 -6.97
N LEU A 32 -10.95 -6.66 -6.04
CA LEU A 32 -12.31 -6.92 -5.61
C LEU A 32 -13.29 -6.25 -6.57
N ALA A 33 -13.49 -6.84 -7.74
CA ALA A 33 -14.25 -6.24 -8.84
C ALA A 33 -15.69 -5.84 -8.46
N ARG A 34 -16.38 -6.68 -7.66
CA ARG A 34 -17.74 -6.42 -7.17
C ARG A 34 -17.84 -5.15 -6.31
N LYS A 35 -16.77 -4.84 -5.58
CA LYS A 35 -16.72 -3.69 -4.65
C LYS A 35 -15.92 -2.51 -5.20
N GLN A 36 -15.44 -2.60 -6.45
CA GLN A 36 -14.58 -1.62 -7.10
C GLN A 36 -13.37 -1.22 -6.24
N ARG A 37 -12.75 -2.20 -5.57
CA ARG A 37 -11.62 -2.00 -4.67
C ARG A 37 -10.43 -2.87 -5.04
N VAL A 38 -9.24 -2.43 -4.66
CA VAL A 38 -7.97 -3.14 -4.86
C VAL A 38 -7.18 -3.23 -3.58
N LEU A 39 -6.50 -4.35 -3.39
CA LEU A 39 -5.50 -4.53 -2.33
C LEU A 39 -4.12 -4.27 -2.94
N ILE A 40 -3.40 -3.32 -2.34
CA ILE A 40 -2.07 -2.91 -2.79
C ILE A 40 -1.09 -3.26 -1.67
N GLU A 41 0.01 -3.91 -2.03
CA GLU A 41 1.08 -4.30 -1.10
C GLU A 41 1.66 -3.08 -0.38
N GLY A 42 1.77 -3.16 0.95
CA GLY A 42 2.39 -2.11 1.77
C GLY A 42 1.59 -0.81 1.91
N VAL A 43 0.37 -0.74 1.35
CA VAL A 43 -0.48 0.45 1.43
C VAL A 43 -1.71 0.18 2.28
N ARG A 44 -2.10 1.16 3.11
CA ARG A 44 -3.25 1.08 4.01
C ARG A 44 -3.16 -0.09 4.99
N LEU A 45 -2.07 -0.16 5.75
CA LEU A 45 -1.89 -1.17 6.80
C LEU A 45 -2.92 -0.97 7.93
N ILE A 46 -3.71 -2.00 8.18
CA ILE A 46 -4.73 -2.06 9.22
C ILE A 46 -4.24 -3.03 10.29
N LYS A 47 -4.08 -2.53 11.51
CA LYS A 47 -3.82 -3.37 12.69
C LYS A 47 -5.11 -4.07 13.11
N ARG A 48 -5.12 -5.39 13.07
CA ARG A 48 -6.23 -6.23 13.52
C ARG A 48 -5.77 -7.06 14.70
N HIS A 49 -6.46 -6.88 15.83
CA HIS A 49 -6.28 -7.71 17.01
C HIS A 49 -6.96 -9.06 16.75
N LEU A 50 -6.17 -10.12 16.65
CA LEU A 50 -6.68 -11.47 16.53
C LEU A 50 -6.83 -12.07 17.93
N LYS A 51 -8.01 -12.63 18.21
CA LYS A 51 -8.25 -13.42 19.42
C LYS A 51 -7.33 -14.65 19.39
N LYS A 52 -7.02 -15.16 20.59
CA LYS A 52 -6.24 -16.40 20.74
C LYS A 52 -6.94 -17.52 19.97
N SER A 53 -6.19 -18.24 19.16
CA SER A 53 -6.64 -19.41 18.39
C SER A 53 -5.60 -20.51 18.52
N GLN A 54 -5.91 -21.73 18.08
CA GLN A 54 -4.98 -22.86 18.13
C GLN A 54 -3.67 -22.57 17.38
N ASP A 55 -3.74 -21.86 16.24
CA ASP A 55 -2.57 -21.40 15.48
C ASP A 55 -1.83 -20.23 16.14
N ASN A 56 -2.46 -19.49 17.05
CA ASN A 56 -1.90 -18.30 17.69
C ASN A 56 -2.28 -18.27 19.18
N PRO A 57 -1.65 -19.11 20.02
CA PRO A 57 -2.04 -19.29 21.43
C PRO A 57 -1.85 -18.03 22.29
N GLN A 58 -0.90 -17.16 21.94
CA GLN A 58 -0.68 -15.89 22.63
C GLN A 58 -1.58 -14.74 22.12
N GLY A 59 -2.30 -14.93 21.01
CA GLY A 59 -2.95 -13.84 20.27
C GLY A 59 -1.91 -13.00 19.53
N LYS A 60 -2.31 -12.33 18.45
CA LYS A 60 -1.39 -11.54 17.62
C LYS A 60 -2.05 -10.26 17.12
N ILE A 61 -1.27 -9.18 17.10
CA ILE A 61 -1.63 -7.98 16.32
C ILE A 61 -1.18 -8.25 14.90
N ALA A 62 -2.12 -8.62 14.04
CA ALA A 62 -1.84 -8.84 12.63
C ALA A 62 -1.94 -7.51 11.88
N GLU A 63 -0.92 -7.21 11.07
CA GLU A 63 -1.00 -6.13 10.09
C GLU A 63 -1.53 -6.73 8.79
N ARG A 64 -2.58 -6.13 8.24
CA ARG A 64 -3.16 -6.53 6.95
C ARG A 64 -3.33 -5.31 6.07
N GLU A 65 -3.11 -5.48 4.78
CA GLU A 65 -3.38 -4.46 3.78
C GLU A 65 -4.88 -4.18 3.69
N GLY A 66 -5.20 -2.90 3.53
CA GLY A 66 -6.55 -2.41 3.43
C GLY A 66 -6.96 -2.18 1.97
N PRO A 67 -8.24 -2.40 1.62
CA PRO A 67 -8.69 -2.21 0.25
C PRO A 67 -8.83 -0.72 -0.11
N ILE A 68 -8.31 -0.29 -1.24
CA ILE A 68 -8.37 1.09 -1.76
C ILE A 68 -9.34 1.14 -2.94
N HIS A 69 -10.04 2.27 -3.11
CA HIS A 69 -10.96 2.44 -4.23
C HIS A 69 -10.19 2.59 -5.55
N ILE A 70 -10.68 1.95 -6.60
CA ILE A 70 -10.00 1.90 -7.91
C ILE A 70 -9.71 3.29 -8.49
N SER A 71 -10.62 4.25 -8.32
CA SER A 71 -10.44 5.64 -8.78
C SER A 71 -9.26 6.39 -8.13
N ASN A 72 -8.76 5.94 -6.98
CA ASN A 72 -7.66 6.60 -6.28
C ASN A 72 -6.28 6.06 -6.68
N VAL A 73 -6.23 5.24 -7.73
CA VAL A 73 -5.05 4.44 -8.09
C VAL A 73 -4.72 4.65 -9.56
N LYS A 74 -3.44 4.86 -9.86
CA LYS A 74 -2.90 5.02 -11.22
C LYS A 74 -1.97 3.87 -11.54
N VAL A 75 -2.07 3.30 -12.75
CA VAL A 75 -1.10 2.31 -13.24
C VAL A 75 0.18 3.04 -13.68
N LEU A 76 1.33 2.58 -13.18
CA LEU A 76 2.66 3.12 -13.52
C LEU A 76 3.26 2.39 -14.73
N GLU A 77 3.30 1.06 -14.66
CA GLU A 77 3.70 0.21 -15.78
C GLU A 77 2.51 -0.60 -16.25
N ARG A 78 2.15 -0.43 -17.53
CA ARG A 78 1.24 -1.33 -18.21
C ARG A 78 2.07 -2.09 -19.23
N LYS A 79 2.49 -3.31 -18.90
CA LYS A 79 3.08 -4.23 -19.91
C LYS A 79 2.06 -4.35 -21.04
N GLU A 80 2.39 -3.77 -22.18
CA GLU A 80 1.47 -3.51 -23.27
C GLU A 80 0.82 -4.81 -23.77
N ARG A 81 -0.52 -4.85 -23.75
CA ARG A 81 -1.30 -5.82 -24.53
C ARG A 81 -2.50 -5.23 -25.25
N ASP A 82 -2.85 -3.96 -25.04
CA ASP A 82 -4.01 -3.36 -25.68
C ASP A 82 -3.77 -1.87 -25.99
N GLY A 83 -3.60 -1.58 -27.28
CA GLY A 83 -3.40 -0.24 -27.82
C GLY A 83 -4.53 0.71 -27.44
N LYS A 84 -4.20 1.74 -26.67
CA LYS A 84 -4.84 3.05 -26.66
C LYS A 84 -3.94 3.98 -25.85
N GLY A 85 -3.10 4.72 -26.58
CA GLY A 85 -2.20 5.71 -26.03
C GLY A 85 -2.96 6.82 -25.31
N LYS A 86 -2.47 7.18 -24.12
CA LYS A 86 -2.60 8.53 -23.59
C LYS A 86 -1.25 8.95 -23.05
N SER A 87 -0.61 9.82 -23.82
CA SER A 87 0.64 10.51 -23.55
C SER A 87 0.62 11.23 -22.20
N PRO A 88 1.80 11.43 -21.57
CA PRO A 88 1.90 12.00 -20.24
C PRO A 88 1.56 13.50 -20.25
N LYS A 89 0.55 13.92 -19.47
CA LYS A 89 0.45 15.33 -19.10
C LYS A 89 1.44 15.61 -17.97
N ALA A 90 2.50 16.32 -18.34
CA ALA A 90 3.46 16.96 -17.47
C ALA A 90 2.76 17.68 -16.30
N LYS A 91 3.21 17.41 -15.07
CA LYS A 91 3.24 18.39 -14.00
C LYS A 91 4.61 18.33 -13.36
N ALA A 92 5.42 19.30 -13.77
CA ALA A 92 6.70 19.64 -13.18
C ALA A 92 6.53 20.23 -11.77
N ALA A 93 7.66 20.20 -11.03
CA ALA A 93 7.98 20.95 -9.81
C ALA A 93 7.31 20.50 -8.49
N LYS A 94 8.02 20.16 -7.39
CA LYS A 94 9.42 20.42 -6.98
C LYS A 94 9.90 19.39 -5.93
N PRO A 95 11.22 19.19 -5.77
CA PRO A 95 11.85 18.23 -4.86
C PRO A 95 12.11 18.83 -3.47
N LYS A 96 12.05 18.02 -2.41
CA LYS A 96 12.83 18.17 -1.16
C LYS A 96 13.09 16.77 -0.58
N ALA A 97 14.32 16.27 -0.76
CA ALA A 97 15.33 16.10 0.30
C ALA A 97 14.96 14.95 1.25
N GLU A 98 15.41 13.73 0.96
CA GLU A 98 16.70 13.15 1.37
C GLU A 98 16.77 12.75 2.85
N LYS A 99 17.06 11.44 2.99
CA LYS A 99 17.33 10.62 4.16
C LYS A 99 18.09 11.31 5.30
N ALA A 100 17.62 11.09 6.53
CA ALA A 100 18.50 10.93 7.69
C ALA A 100 18.09 9.67 8.46
N LYS A 101 18.85 8.60 8.24
CA LYS A 101 18.96 7.47 9.16
C LYS A 101 19.79 7.93 10.37
N LYS A 102 19.26 7.87 11.59
CA LYS A 102 20.04 7.39 12.76
C LYS A 102 19.11 7.01 13.91
N ALA A 103 19.33 5.81 14.40
CA ALA A 103 18.55 5.10 15.42
C ALA A 103 18.49 5.83 16.78
N PRO A 104 17.42 5.64 17.58
CA PRO A 104 17.45 5.98 18.99
C PRO A 104 18.21 4.91 19.78
N ALA A 105 19.47 5.20 20.10
CA ALA A 105 20.20 4.44 21.13
C ALA A 105 19.64 4.81 22.51
N LYS A 106 18.58 4.12 22.96
CA LYS A 106 18.22 4.04 24.38
C LYS A 106 18.96 2.86 25.00
N ARG A 107 20.12 3.11 25.60
CA ARG A 107 20.68 2.26 26.65
C ARG A 107 20.47 2.99 27.97
N LYS A 108 19.55 2.48 28.80
CA LYS A 108 19.66 2.56 30.27
C LYS A 108 20.43 1.32 30.71
N PRO A 109 21.37 1.45 31.65
CA PRO A 109 21.24 0.64 32.86
C PRO A 109 21.67 1.37 34.16
N ALA A 110 21.07 0.91 35.28
CA ALA A 110 21.53 0.98 36.69
C ALA A 110 21.72 2.40 37.28
N LYS A 111 20.88 2.91 38.20
CA LYS A 111 20.77 2.52 39.62
C LYS A 111 22.11 2.12 40.24
N GLU A 112 22.79 3.13 40.77
CA GLU A 112 23.85 3.01 41.77
C GLU A 112 23.14 3.04 43.14
N GLU A 113 23.07 1.88 43.80
CA GLU A 113 22.83 1.73 45.23
C GLU A 113 24.12 1.17 45.80
N ALA A 114 24.88 2.01 46.52
CA ALA A 114 25.82 1.68 47.59
C ALA A 114 26.21 2.99 48.29
#